data_AF-A0A849FLN0-F1
#
_entry.id   AF-A0A849FLN0-F1
#
_cell.length_a   1.000
_cell.length_b   1.000
_cell.length_c   1.000
_cell.angle_alpha   90.00
_cell.angle_beta   90.00
_cell.angle_gamma   90.00
#
_symmetry.space_group_name_H-M   'P 1'
#
loop_
_entity.id
_entity.type
_entity.pdbx_description
1 polymer ?
#
loop_
_entity_poly.entity_id
_entity_poly.type
_entity_poly.pdbx_seq_one_letter_code
_entity_poly.pdbx_strand_id
1 'polypeptide(L)'
;GKDLSKFPKMNQVSLNWIIDAYKNTKDKSLFFNTSGFTKHAGTKKLQQQIEAGLSEEEIKKSWQSDLDKFKKIRAKYLLYK
;
A
#
# COMPACT_ATOMS: atom_id res chain seq x y z
N GLY A 1 -2.85 19.62 2.11
CA GLY A 1 -2.45 18.27 2.53
C GLY A 1 -3.19 17.89 3.79
N LYS A 2 -3.24 16.60 4.13
CA LYS A 2 -3.87 16.11 5.37
C LYS A 2 -2.81 16.01 6.46
N ASP A 3 -3.03 16.69 7.58
CA ASP A 3 -2.12 16.64 8.73
C ASP A 3 -2.35 15.33 9.52
N LEU A 4 -1.28 14.54 9.66
CA LEU A 4 -1.30 13.27 10.38
C LEU A 4 -0.54 13.33 11.72
N SER A 5 -0.04 14.50 12.14
CA SER A 5 0.81 14.67 13.33
C SER A 5 0.16 14.20 14.64
N LYS A 6 -1.18 14.25 14.71
CA LYS A 6 -1.97 13.85 15.88
C LYS A 6 -2.45 12.40 15.84
N PHE A 7 -2.17 11.66 14.76
CA PHE A 7 -2.61 10.27 14.65
C PHE A 7 -1.74 9.35 15.51
N PRO A 8 -2.33 8.35 16.17
CA PRO A 8 -1.57 7.37 16.92
C PRO A 8 -0.63 6.60 16.00
N LYS A 9 0.53 6.19 16.54
CA LYS A 9 1.51 5.41 15.79
C LYS A 9 0.88 4.10 15.32
N MET A 10 0.87 3.89 14.02
CA MET A 10 0.31 2.68 13.41
C MET A 10 1.36 1.56 13.40
N ASN A 11 0.92 0.34 13.69
CA ASN A 11 1.74 -0.88 13.60
C ASN A 11 1.55 -1.60 12.25
N GLN A 12 0.92 -0.94 11.28
CA GLN A 12 0.65 -1.46 9.95
C GLN A 12 0.79 -0.36 8.90
N VAL A 13 1.07 -0.78 7.67
CA VAL A 13 0.98 0.10 6.51
C VAL A 13 -0.50 0.40 6.25
N SER A 14 -0.85 1.69 6.14
CA SER A 14 -2.19 2.11 5.74
C SER A 14 -2.20 2.71 4.33
N LEU A 15 -3.12 2.23 3.49
CA LEU A 15 -3.39 2.75 2.16
C LEU A 15 -4.45 3.85 2.15
N ASN A 16 -5.10 4.12 3.29
CA ASN A 16 -6.17 5.11 3.36
C ASN A 16 -5.70 6.48 2.89
N TRP A 17 -4.49 6.89 3.24
CA TRP A 17 -3.97 8.21 2.88
C TRP A 17 -3.67 8.36 1.40
N ILE A 18 -3.12 7.33 0.76
CA ILE A 18 -2.85 7.39 -0.68
C ILE A 18 -4.14 7.29 -1.49
N ILE A 19 -5.11 6.48 -1.05
CA ILE A 19 -6.43 6.38 -1.67
C ILE A 19 -7.19 7.71 -1.50
N ASP A 20 -7.18 8.30 -0.30
CA ASP A 20 -7.80 9.60 -0.01
C ASP A 20 -7.16 10.72 -0.84
N ALA A 21 -5.84 10.77 -0.92
CA ALA A 21 -5.13 11.74 -1.76
C ALA A 21 -5.47 11.57 -3.26
N TYR A 22 -5.50 10.33 -3.77
CA TYR A 22 -5.88 10.04 -5.15
C TYR A 22 -7.32 10.50 -5.46
N LYS A 23 -8.26 10.17 -4.57
CA LYS A 23 -9.68 10.56 -4.71
C LYS A 23 -9.87 12.08 -4.72
N ASN A 24 -9.10 12.81 -3.95
CA ASN A 24 -9.20 14.27 -3.82
C ASN A 24 -8.31 15.04 -4.82
N THR A 25 -7.60 14.35 -5.71
CA THR A 25 -6.77 15.00 -6.72
C THR A 25 -7.61 15.43 -7.93
N LYS A 26 -7.38 16.65 -8.43
CA LYS A 26 -8.10 17.21 -9.59
C LYS A 26 -7.80 16.42 -10.87
N ASP A 27 -6.53 16.19 -11.16
CA ASP A 27 -6.08 15.43 -12.32
C ASP A 27 -5.48 14.09 -11.89
N LYS A 28 -6.25 13.01 -12.06
CA LYS A 28 -5.85 11.65 -11.69
C LYS A 28 -4.74 11.09 -12.57
N SER A 29 -4.57 11.59 -13.79
CA SER A 29 -3.56 11.10 -14.74
C SER A 29 -2.13 11.47 -14.31
N LEU A 30 -2.00 12.56 -13.56
CA LEU A 30 -0.71 13.09 -13.08
C LEU A 30 -0.39 12.65 -11.65
N PHE A 31 -1.30 11.98 -10.95
CA PHE A 31 -1.13 11.65 -9.53
C PHE A 31 0.07 10.72 -9.29
N PHE A 32 0.20 9.67 -10.11
CA PHE A 32 1.29 8.72 -9.99
C PHE A 32 2.42 9.06 -10.95
N ASN A 33 3.62 9.33 -10.43
CA ASN A 33 4.84 9.11 -11.20
C ASN A 33 5.07 7.59 -11.29
N THR A 34 4.42 6.93 -12.26
CA THR A 34 4.40 5.47 -12.43
C THR A 34 5.80 4.85 -12.34
N SER A 35 6.80 5.51 -12.91
CA SER A 35 8.18 5.00 -12.92
C SER A 35 8.80 4.92 -11.52
N GLY A 36 8.47 5.85 -10.63
CA GLY A 36 8.96 5.88 -9.24
C GLY A 36 8.06 5.08 -8.30
N PHE A 37 6.74 5.30 -8.40
CA PHE A 37 5.77 4.65 -7.52
C PHE A 37 5.83 3.13 -7.62
N THR A 38 5.87 2.57 -8.83
CA THR A 38 5.89 1.10 -9.00
C THR A 38 7.21 0.47 -8.55
N LYS A 39 8.32 1.22 -8.60
CA LYS A 39 9.61 0.79 -8.01
C LYS A 39 9.53 0.71 -6.49
N HIS A 40 8.97 1.73 -5.84
CA HIS A 40 8.81 1.74 -4.37
C HIS A 40 7.78 0.71 -3.89
N ALA A 41 6.68 0.54 -4.62
CA ALA A 41 5.67 -0.47 -4.32
C ALA A 41 6.16 -1.90 -4.64
N GLY A 42 7.22 -2.06 -5.43
CA GLY A 42 7.71 -3.35 -5.91
C GLY A 42 6.79 -4.04 -6.93
N THR A 43 5.74 -3.37 -7.40
CA THR A 43 4.77 -3.90 -8.34
C THR A 43 3.98 -2.79 -9.05
N LYS A 44 3.47 -3.10 -10.23
CA LYS A 44 2.50 -2.25 -10.95
C LYS A 44 1.07 -2.42 -10.42
N LYS A 45 0.78 -3.54 -9.75
CA LYS A 45 -0.58 -3.92 -9.32
C LYS A 45 -1.20 -2.92 -8.35
N LEU A 46 -0.41 -2.41 -7.39
CA LEU A 46 -0.94 -1.48 -6.39
C LEU A 46 -1.51 -0.21 -7.02
N GLN A 47 -0.80 0.36 -8.00
CA GLN A 47 -1.28 1.54 -8.72
C GLN A 47 -2.60 1.23 -9.43
N GLN A 48 -2.64 0.13 -10.19
CA GLN A 48 -3.82 -0.30 -10.92
C GLN A 48 -5.03 -0.54 -10.00
N GLN A 49 -4.81 -1.08 -8.80
CA GLN A 49 -5.86 -1.31 -7.82
C GLN A 49 -6.45 0.00 -7.26
N ILE A 50 -5.59 1.00 -7.02
CA ILE A 50 -6.04 2.33 -6.55
C ILE A 50 -6.80 3.05 -7.67
N GLU A 51 -6.30 2.99 -8.91
CA GLU A 51 -6.96 3.56 -10.09
C GLU A 51 -8.30 2.89 -10.38
N ALA A 52 -8.40 1.58 -10.16
CA ALA A 52 -9.65 0.81 -10.26
C ALA A 52 -10.63 1.06 -9.09
N GLY A 53 -10.25 1.83 -8.08
CA GLY A 53 -11.13 2.24 -6.99
C GLY A 53 -11.33 1.20 -5.89
N LEU A 54 -10.46 0.20 -5.80
CA LEU A 54 -10.54 -0.80 -4.72
C LEU A 54 -10.31 -0.16 -3.35
N SER A 55 -10.97 -0.71 -2.34
CA SER A 55 -10.77 -0.35 -0.94
C SER A 55 -9.42 -0.86 -0.40
N GLU A 56 -8.94 -0.25 0.69
CA GLU A 56 -7.75 -0.72 1.39
C GLU A 56 -7.86 -2.20 1.78
N GLU A 57 -9.05 -2.63 2.23
CA GLU A 57 -9.30 -4.00 2.67
C GLU A 57 -9.15 -5.00 1.52
N GLU A 58 -9.70 -4.68 0.35
CA GLU A 58 -9.57 -5.52 -0.86
C GLU A 58 -8.11 -5.63 -1.32
N ILE A 59 -7.39 -4.51 -1.31
CA ILE A 59 -5.98 -4.48 -1.69
C ILE A 59 -5.15 -5.31 -0.69
N LYS A 60 -5.35 -5.13 0.62
CA LYS A 60 -4.65 -5.93 1.65
C LYS A 60 -4.98 -7.41 1.55
N LYS A 61 -6.24 -7.76 1.26
CA LYS A 61 -6.66 -9.14 1.02
C LYS A 61 -5.91 -9.76 -0.16
N SER A 62 -5.64 -8.99 -1.22
CA SER A 62 -4.85 -9.47 -2.36
C SER A 62 -3.41 -9.83 -2.00
N TRP A 63 -2.85 -9.24 -0.93
CA TRP A 63 -1.48 -9.51 -0.48
C TRP A 63 -1.38 -10.72 0.45
N GLN A 64 -2.48 -11.12 1.09
CA GLN A 64 -2.48 -12.10 2.16
C GLN A 64 -1.80 -13.42 1.78
N SER A 65 -2.09 -13.93 0.57
CA SER A 65 -1.50 -15.18 0.06
C SER A 65 0.02 -15.12 -0.01
N ASP A 66 0.59 -14.03 -0.55
CA ASP A 66 2.03 -13.88 -0.69
C ASP A 66 2.71 -13.52 0.63
N LEU A 67 2.04 -12.78 1.50
CA LEU A 67 2.49 -12.53 2.88
C LEU A 67 2.59 -13.83 3.67
N ASP A 68 1.64 -14.75 3.53
CA ASP A 68 1.66 -16.02 4.24
C ASP A 68 2.75 -16.96 3.70
N LYS A 69 3.02 -16.95 2.38
CA LYS A 69 4.19 -17.62 1.80
C LYS A 69 5.49 -17.02 2.36
N PHE A 70 5.60 -15.70 2.39
CA PHE A 70 6.79 -15.01 2.89
C PHE A 70 7.04 -15.29 4.37
N LYS A 71 6.00 -15.31 5.22
CA LYS A 71 6.12 -15.67 6.65
C LYS A 71 6.73 -17.05 6.84
N LYS A 72 6.34 -18.05 6.02
CA LYS A 72 6.92 -19.40 6.06
C LYS A 72 8.41 -19.42 5.70
N ILE A 73 8.82 -18.61 4.72
CA ILE A 73 10.23 -18.47 4.33
C ILE A 73 11.01 -17.76 5.45
N ARG A 74 10.50 -16.63 5.95
CA ARG A 74 11.08 -15.83 7.02
C ARG A 74 11.32 -16.64 8.29
N ALA A 75 10.43 -17.57 8.61
CA ALA A 75 10.53 -18.41 9.82
C ALA A 75 11.86 -19.18 9.93
N LYS A 76 12.47 -19.56 8.80
CA LYS A 76 13.76 -20.27 8.77
C LYS A 76 14.95 -19.42 9.22
N TYR A 77 14.79 -18.09 9.21
CA TYR A 77 15.88 -17.13 9.42
C TYR A 77 15.61 -16.18 10.60
N LEU A 78 14.59 -16.44 11.42
CA LEU A 78 14.29 -15.64 12.61
C LEU A 78 15.30 -15.94 13.71
N LEU A 79 16.04 -14.91 14.14
CA LEU A 79 16.95 -14.99 15.30
C LEU A 79 16.28 -14.58 16.61
N TYR A 80 15.10 -13.94 16.53
CA TYR A 80 14.37 -13.41 17.69
C TYR A 80 12.89 -13.76 17.58
N LYS A 81 12.25 -13.90 18.74
CA LYS A 81 10.80 -14.04 18.88
C LYS A 81 10.13 -12.67 18.91
#